data_AF-A0A3G5TA62-F1
#
_entry.id   AF-A0A3G5TA62-F1
#
_cell.length_a   1.000
_cell.length_b   1.000
_cell.length_c   1.000
_cell.angle_alpha   90.00
_cell.angle_beta   90.00
_cell.angle_gamma   90.00
#
_symmetry.space_group_name_H-M   'P 1'
#
loop_
_entity.id
_entity.type
_entity.pdbx_description
1 polymer ?
#
loop_
_entity_poly.entity_id
_entity_poly.type
_entity_poly.pdbx_seq_one_letter_code
_entity_poly.pdbx_strand_id
1 'polypeptide(L)'
;MVEGELVPDAPIPSEREIVQRFGVSRATVREAVGRLVAEGRLYRVRGKGTFVSAPKVESQMHLSSFTEDMRRRGHKPSTVVLGADETVAPPPARAALGLDVTDRAFRIERLRSADGAPMAHEVSWLPASPLPGLLERDLTSSVYSILAHDYGRVLDSAAQTVWAEGADPLRARLLRVPAAAPLLVFRKTSYASGRPLEHVTSWYRADRYQVHMTLDSTLQGHRGG
;
A
#
# COMPACT_ATOMS: atom_id res chain seq x y z
N MET A 1 -9.19 19.54 -25.34
CA MET A 1 -10.27 19.23 -24.39
C MET A 1 -10.58 17.74 -24.46
N VAL A 2 -10.00 16.95 -23.56
CA VAL A 2 -10.56 15.65 -23.13
C VAL A 2 -10.47 15.63 -21.61
N GLU A 3 -11.16 16.58 -21.00
CA GLU A 3 -11.67 16.45 -19.64
C GLU A 3 -12.99 15.69 -19.77
N GLY A 4 -12.88 14.38 -19.94
CA GLY A 4 -13.99 13.47 -19.71
C GLY A 4 -13.51 12.55 -18.61
N GLU A 5 -14.21 12.55 -17.48
CA GLU A 5 -14.03 11.60 -16.39
C GLU A 5 -14.16 10.18 -16.95
N LEU A 6 -13.04 9.60 -17.34
CA LEU A 6 -13.01 8.23 -17.82
C LEU A 6 -13.19 7.32 -16.60
N VAL A 7 -14.32 6.62 -16.58
CA VAL A 7 -14.68 5.70 -15.50
C VAL A 7 -13.63 4.57 -15.43
N PRO A 8 -13.09 4.26 -14.24
CA PRO A 8 -12.20 3.12 -14.05
C PRO A 8 -12.81 1.83 -14.62
N ASP A 9 -11.96 0.96 -15.19
CA ASP A 9 -12.33 -0.29 -15.86
C ASP A 9 -13.22 -0.13 -17.10
N ALA A 10 -13.50 1.10 -17.56
CA ALA A 10 -14.16 1.31 -18.85
C ALA A 10 -13.20 0.95 -20.01
N PRO A 11 -13.70 0.26 -21.05
CA PRO A 11 -12.90 0.00 -22.25
C PRO A 11 -12.64 1.32 -22.99
N ILE A 12 -11.42 1.53 -23.45
CA ILE A 12 -11.14 2.57 -24.44
C ILE A 12 -11.48 2.06 -25.86
N PRO A 13 -11.75 2.96 -26.82
CA PRO A 13 -11.88 2.57 -28.22
C PRO A 13 -10.64 1.81 -28.69
N SER A 14 -10.83 0.85 -29.58
CA SER A 14 -9.74 0.09 -30.19
C SER A 14 -8.79 1.03 -30.96
N GLU A 15 -7.53 0.60 -31.12
CA GLU A 15 -6.54 1.42 -31.85
C GLU A 15 -7.03 1.77 -33.27
N ARG A 16 -7.81 0.89 -33.92
CA ARG A 16 -8.40 1.12 -35.23
C ARG A 16 -9.45 2.23 -35.19
N GLU A 17 -10.31 2.25 -34.18
CA GLU A 17 -11.33 3.29 -34.01
C GLU A 17 -10.69 4.65 -33.69
N ILE A 18 -9.60 4.67 -32.91
CA ILE A 18 -8.85 5.90 -32.61
C ILE A 18 -8.20 6.46 -33.89
N VAL A 19 -7.59 5.60 -34.72
CA VAL A 19 -7.04 6.00 -36.03
C VAL A 19 -8.12 6.64 -36.90
N GLN A 20 -9.29 6.00 -37.02
CA GLN A 20 -10.39 6.53 -37.83
C GLN A 20 -10.94 7.84 -37.29
N ARG A 21 -11.09 7.96 -35.97
CA ARG A 21 -11.69 9.13 -35.32
C ARG A 21 -10.80 10.38 -35.37
N PHE A 22 -9.48 10.20 -35.27
CA PHE A 22 -8.54 11.31 -35.13
C PHE A 22 -7.61 11.49 -36.34
N GLY A 23 -7.69 10.63 -37.36
CA GLY A 23 -6.90 10.77 -38.59
C GLY A 23 -5.39 10.60 -38.40
N VAL A 24 -4.97 9.98 -37.30
CA VAL A 24 -3.55 9.78 -36.95
C VAL A 24 -3.04 8.41 -37.39
N SER A 25 -1.72 8.27 -37.53
CA SER A 25 -1.11 6.99 -37.91
C SER A 25 -1.33 5.92 -36.83
N ARG A 26 -1.42 4.65 -37.25
CA ARG A 26 -1.53 3.52 -36.33
C ARG A 26 -0.32 3.41 -35.39
N ALA A 27 0.87 3.78 -35.85
CA ALA A 27 2.08 3.80 -35.03
C ALA A 27 1.94 4.82 -33.88
N THR A 28 1.45 6.03 -34.18
CA THR A 28 1.21 7.09 -33.21
C THR A 28 0.20 6.68 -32.14
N VAL A 29 -0.91 6.04 -32.54
CA VAL A 29 -1.92 5.52 -31.59
C VAL A 29 -1.32 4.45 -30.69
N ARG A 30 -0.59 3.49 -31.26
CA ARG A 30 0.01 2.39 -30.51
C ARG A 30 1.06 2.88 -29.51
N GLU A 31 1.84 3.88 -29.89
CA GLU A 31 2.81 4.54 -29.00
C GLU A 31 2.11 5.27 -27.85
N ALA A 32 1.09 6.08 -28.14
CA ALA A 32 0.34 6.81 -27.12
C ALA A 32 -0.35 5.87 -26.13
N VAL A 33 -1.03 4.83 -26.60
CA VAL A 33 -1.65 3.81 -25.75
C VAL A 33 -0.57 3.02 -25.00
N GLY A 34 0.55 2.71 -25.63
CA GLY A 34 1.71 2.08 -24.99
C GLY A 34 2.23 2.90 -23.82
N ARG A 35 2.40 4.21 -24.01
CA ARG A 35 2.85 5.13 -22.97
C ARG A 35 1.86 5.23 -21.82
N LEU A 36 0.56 5.36 -22.11
CA LEU A 36 -0.48 5.38 -21.07
C LEU A 36 -0.56 4.06 -20.28
N VAL A 37 -0.27 2.93 -20.91
CA VAL A 37 -0.16 1.64 -20.20
C VAL A 37 1.10 1.59 -19.34
N ALA A 38 2.23 2.10 -19.83
CA ALA A 38 3.48 2.17 -19.06
C ALA A 38 3.36 3.14 -17.86
N GLU A 39 2.64 4.25 -18.02
CA GLU A 39 2.31 5.21 -16.96
C GLU A 39 1.30 4.64 -15.94
N GLY A 40 0.71 3.48 -16.23
CA GLY A 40 -0.31 2.85 -15.39
C GLY A 40 -1.68 3.51 -15.48
N ARG A 41 -1.92 4.41 -16.45
CA ARG A 41 -3.21 5.05 -16.71
C ARG A 41 -4.19 4.17 -17.49
N LEU A 42 -3.67 3.18 -18.20
CA LEU A 42 -4.44 2.14 -18.87
C LEU A 42 -3.85 0.77 -18.52
N TYR A 43 -4.64 -0.29 -18.68
CA TYR A 43 -4.15 -1.68 -18.62
C TYR A 43 -4.74 -2.52 -19.76
N ARG A 44 -3.99 -3.55 -20.19
CA ARG A 44 -4.40 -4.45 -21.28
C ARG A 44 -4.91 -5.77 -20.72
N VAL A 45 -6.05 -6.23 -21.24
CA VAL A 45 -6.56 -7.58 -21.00
C VAL A 45 -6.52 -8.35 -22.31
N ARG A 46 -5.70 -9.42 -22.34
CA ARG A 46 -5.50 -10.24 -23.54
C ARG A 46 -6.85 -10.74 -24.07
N GLY A 47 -7.13 -10.44 -25.34
CA GLY A 47 -8.38 -10.82 -26.01
C GLY A 47 -9.61 -9.97 -25.66
N LYS A 48 -9.53 -9.03 -24.71
CA LYS A 48 -10.66 -8.16 -24.32
C LYS A 48 -10.45 -6.68 -24.63
N GLY A 49 -9.20 -6.24 -24.78
CA GLY A 49 -8.88 -4.86 -25.17
C GLY A 49 -8.06 -4.10 -24.12
N THR A 50 -8.14 -2.77 -24.18
CA THR A 50 -7.44 -1.86 -23.27
C THR A 50 -8.47 -1.09 -22.45
N PHE A 51 -8.19 -0.90 -21.18
CA PHE A 51 -9.14 -0.36 -20.19
C PHE A 51 -8.49 0.75 -19.38
N VAL A 52 -9.31 1.65 -18.83
CA VAL A 52 -8.88 2.77 -17.99
C VAL A 52 -8.49 2.27 -16.61
N SER A 53 -7.28 2.58 -16.17
CA SER A 53 -6.85 2.27 -14.79
C SER A 53 -7.54 3.21 -13.80
N ALA A 54 -7.85 2.69 -12.61
CA ALA A 54 -8.20 3.55 -11.49
C ALA A 54 -7.06 4.54 -11.17
N PRO A 55 -7.37 5.77 -10.69
CA PRO A 55 -6.37 6.71 -10.21
C PRO A 55 -5.42 6.06 -9.20
N LYS A 56 -4.15 6.45 -9.21
CA LYS A 56 -3.22 6.03 -8.17
C LYS A 56 -3.63 6.66 -6.85
N VAL A 57 -3.58 5.85 -5.81
CA VAL A 57 -3.92 6.26 -4.47
C VAL A 57 -2.69 6.94 -3.86
N GLU A 58 -2.79 8.22 -3.50
CA GLU A 58 -1.67 9.11 -3.09
C GLU A 58 -1.39 9.16 -1.58
N SER A 59 -0.19 8.77 -1.15
CA SER A 59 0.18 8.76 0.27
C SER A 59 0.86 9.99 0.78
N GLN A 60 0.15 10.70 1.66
CA GLN A 60 0.74 11.66 2.60
C GLN A 60 1.38 10.89 3.77
N MET A 61 2.58 11.29 4.18
CA MET A 61 3.28 10.70 5.34
C MET A 61 2.62 11.15 6.65
N HIS A 62 1.50 10.53 7.00
CA HIS A 62 0.86 10.67 8.31
C HIS A 62 0.84 9.34 9.04
N LEU A 63 0.91 9.38 10.37
CA LEU A 63 0.69 8.21 11.22
C LEU A 63 -0.80 7.84 11.17
N SER A 64 -1.21 7.16 10.10
CA SER A 64 -2.58 6.73 9.87
C SER A 64 -2.64 5.24 9.51
N SER A 65 -3.78 4.62 9.80
CA SER A 65 -4.02 3.23 9.38
C SER A 65 -4.36 3.19 7.88
N PHE A 66 -4.09 2.08 7.19
CA PHE A 66 -4.55 1.87 5.80
C PHE A 66 -6.05 2.16 5.64
N THR A 67 -6.87 1.76 6.62
CA THR A 67 -8.33 1.97 6.56
C THR A 67 -8.68 3.46 6.50
N GLU A 68 -8.06 4.24 7.37
CA GLU A 68 -8.29 5.69 7.42
C GLU A 68 -7.75 6.38 6.18
N ASP A 69 -6.56 5.95 5.75
CA ASP A 69 -5.87 6.43 4.57
C ASP A 69 -6.68 6.25 3.28
N MET A 70 -7.25 5.06 3.04
CA MET A 70 -8.13 4.83 1.88
C MET A 70 -9.41 5.66 1.95
N ARG A 71 -10.04 5.76 3.13
CA ARG A 71 -11.27 6.55 3.32
C ARG A 71 -11.04 8.03 3.03
N ARG A 72 -9.92 8.58 3.53
CA ARG A 72 -9.52 9.98 3.28
C ARG A 72 -9.38 10.28 1.78
N ARG A 73 -8.97 9.27 1.02
CA ARG A 73 -8.78 9.34 -0.44
C ARG A 73 -10.03 8.94 -1.25
N GLY A 74 -11.19 8.78 -0.60
CA GLY A 74 -12.46 8.49 -1.27
C GLY A 74 -12.67 7.02 -1.68
N HIS A 75 -11.80 6.10 -1.25
CA HIS A 75 -11.89 4.69 -1.56
C HIS A 75 -12.55 3.88 -0.44
N LYS A 76 -13.17 2.75 -0.78
CA LYS A 76 -13.73 1.80 0.19
C LYS A 76 -12.69 0.74 0.57
N PRO A 77 -12.04 0.82 1.74
CA PRO A 77 -11.10 -0.21 2.17
C PRO A 77 -11.83 -1.51 2.52
N SER A 78 -11.21 -2.63 2.20
CA SER A 78 -11.56 -3.93 2.76
C SER A 78 -10.30 -4.73 3.10
N THR A 79 -10.47 -5.75 3.95
CA THR A 79 -9.35 -6.54 4.48
C THR A 79 -9.73 -7.99 4.53
N VAL A 80 -8.78 -8.84 4.12
CA VAL A 80 -8.81 -10.27 4.36
C VAL A 80 -7.63 -10.61 5.26
N VAL A 81 -7.89 -11.25 6.39
CA VAL A 81 -6.85 -11.79 7.26
C VAL A 81 -6.40 -13.12 6.65
N LEU A 82 -5.14 -13.19 6.22
CA LEU A 82 -4.56 -14.38 5.60
C LEU A 82 -3.97 -15.33 6.65
N GLY A 83 -3.54 -14.78 7.79
CA GLY A 83 -3.02 -15.54 8.92
C GLY A 83 -2.88 -14.65 10.15
N ALA A 84 -3.11 -15.23 11.32
CA ALA A 84 -2.91 -14.55 12.59
C ALA A 84 -2.48 -15.60 13.63
N ASP A 85 -1.30 -15.44 14.20
CA ASP A 85 -0.71 -16.42 15.12
C ASP A 85 0.17 -15.74 16.17
N GLU A 86 0.33 -16.37 17.32
CA GLU A 86 1.34 -15.99 18.29
C GLU A 86 2.57 -16.86 18.07
N THR A 87 3.72 -16.26 17.86
CA THR A 87 4.97 -16.98 17.59
C THR A 87 6.20 -16.17 18.02
N VAL A 88 7.40 -16.74 17.87
CA VAL A 88 8.65 -16.00 18.02
C VAL A 88 8.89 -15.20 16.75
N ALA A 89 9.07 -13.88 16.90
CA ALA A 89 9.31 -12.99 15.77
C ALA A 89 10.66 -13.28 15.08
N PRO A 90 10.77 -13.05 13.76
CA PRO A 90 12.04 -13.18 13.06
C PRO A 90 13.05 -12.12 13.51
N PRO A 91 14.36 -12.32 13.31
CA PRO A 91 15.39 -11.41 13.80
C PRO A 91 15.18 -9.92 13.50
N PRO A 92 14.77 -9.51 12.29
CA PRO A 92 14.52 -8.09 12.00
C PRO A 92 13.39 -7.49 12.84
N ALA A 93 12.30 -8.24 13.04
CA ALA A 93 11.17 -7.79 13.85
C ALA A 93 11.51 -7.75 15.34
N ARG A 94 12.24 -8.75 15.86
CA ARG A 94 12.72 -8.72 17.26
C ARG A 94 13.62 -7.53 17.53
N ALA A 95 14.59 -7.28 16.66
CA ALA A 95 15.49 -6.13 16.79
C ALA A 95 14.71 -4.80 16.77
N ALA A 96 13.75 -4.66 15.86
CA ALA A 96 12.92 -3.46 15.76
C ALA A 96 11.99 -3.25 16.97
N LEU A 97 11.50 -4.34 17.57
CA LEU A 97 10.57 -4.30 18.70
C LEU A 97 11.27 -4.37 20.07
N GLY A 98 12.59 -4.53 20.10
CA GLY A 98 13.34 -4.72 21.36
C GLY A 98 12.95 -6.00 22.10
N LEU A 99 12.66 -7.07 21.36
CA LEU A 99 12.25 -8.37 21.91
C LEU A 99 13.45 -9.30 22.09
N ASP A 100 13.45 -10.05 23.18
CA ASP A 100 14.41 -11.11 23.44
C ASP A 100 14.12 -12.38 22.61
N VAL A 101 15.06 -13.33 22.62
CA VAL A 101 14.98 -14.56 21.81
C VAL A 101 13.78 -15.43 22.14
N THR A 102 13.33 -15.41 23.39
CA THR A 102 12.19 -16.17 23.91
C THR A 102 10.87 -15.42 23.86
N ASP A 103 10.90 -14.10 23.59
CA ASP A 103 9.70 -13.28 23.63
C ASP A 103 8.73 -13.65 22.51
N ARG A 104 7.45 -13.60 22.87
CA ARG A 104 6.34 -13.91 21.99
C ARG A 104 5.81 -12.64 21.34
N ALA A 105 5.43 -12.77 20.08
CA ALA A 105 4.82 -11.70 19.30
C ALA A 105 3.61 -12.24 18.52
N PHE A 106 2.63 -11.38 18.30
CA PHE A 106 1.56 -11.66 17.35
C PHE A 106 2.01 -11.32 15.95
N ARG A 107 1.91 -12.30 15.05
CA ARG A 107 2.03 -12.13 13.61
C ARG A 107 0.64 -11.95 13.03
N ILE A 108 0.42 -10.87 12.30
CA ILE A 108 -0.85 -10.61 11.60
C ILE A 108 -0.54 -10.37 10.12
N GLU A 109 -1.02 -11.26 9.26
CA GLU A 109 -0.86 -11.19 7.81
C GLU A 109 -2.19 -10.83 7.15
N ARG A 110 -2.20 -9.78 6.33
CA ARG A 110 -3.42 -9.24 5.74
C ARG A 110 -3.24 -8.91 4.26
N LEU A 111 -4.31 -9.14 3.50
CA LEU A 111 -4.50 -8.56 2.17
C LEU A 111 -5.42 -7.36 2.29
N ARG A 112 -4.90 -6.19 1.94
CA ARG A 112 -5.61 -4.92 1.96
C ARG A 112 -6.08 -4.59 0.55
N SER A 113 -7.32 -4.17 0.43
CA SER A 113 -7.96 -3.85 -0.84
C SER A 113 -8.64 -2.49 -0.78
N ALA A 114 -8.76 -1.84 -1.93
CA ALA A 114 -9.62 -0.68 -2.14
C ALA A 114 -10.57 -0.99 -3.29
N ASP A 115 -11.85 -0.67 -3.11
CA ASP A 115 -12.90 -0.85 -4.11
C ASP A 115 -12.94 -2.29 -4.67
N GLY A 116 -12.69 -3.27 -3.80
CA GLY A 116 -12.69 -4.69 -4.14
C GLY A 116 -11.43 -5.21 -4.83
N ALA A 117 -10.44 -4.36 -5.11
CA ALA A 117 -9.19 -4.77 -5.75
C ALA A 117 -8.00 -4.80 -4.77
N PRO A 118 -7.14 -5.84 -4.80
CA PRO A 118 -5.95 -5.91 -3.95
C PRO A 118 -5.02 -4.73 -4.18
N MET A 119 -4.55 -4.15 -3.08
CA MET A 119 -3.63 -3.02 -3.05
C MET A 119 -2.32 -3.35 -2.36
N ALA A 120 -2.39 -3.99 -1.20
CA ALA A 120 -1.21 -4.28 -0.39
C ALA A 120 -1.30 -5.63 0.31
N HIS A 121 -0.16 -6.28 0.43
CA HIS A 121 0.05 -7.42 1.32
C HIS A 121 0.85 -6.91 2.51
N GLU A 122 0.36 -7.15 3.73
CA GLU A 122 0.97 -6.66 4.96
C GLU A 122 1.29 -7.84 5.89
N VAL A 123 2.46 -7.78 6.51
CA VAL A 123 2.84 -8.66 7.64
C VAL A 123 3.25 -7.77 8.79
N SER A 124 2.45 -7.77 9.85
CA SER A 124 2.65 -6.99 11.06
C SER A 124 3.07 -7.89 12.23
N TRP A 125 4.00 -7.39 13.04
CA TRP A 125 4.49 -8.00 14.26
C TRP A 125 4.23 -7.07 15.44
N LEU A 126 3.60 -7.57 16.49
CA LEU A 126 3.31 -6.83 17.72
C LEU A 126 3.78 -7.63 18.94
N PRO A 127 4.36 -7.01 19.97
CA PRO A 127 4.75 -7.73 21.19
C PRO A 127 3.50 -8.29 21.88
N ALA A 128 3.54 -9.55 22.29
CA ALA A 128 2.35 -10.24 22.82
C ALA A 128 1.98 -9.79 24.24
N SER A 129 3.00 -9.62 25.10
CA SER A 129 2.84 -9.27 26.52
C SER A 129 1.91 -8.07 26.79
N PRO A 130 2.04 -6.91 26.10
CA PRO A 130 1.14 -5.78 26.34
C PRO A 130 -0.25 -5.90 25.71
N LEU A 131 -0.53 -6.95 24.92
CA LEU A 131 -1.73 -7.06 24.07
C LEU A 131 -2.50 -8.38 24.30
N PRO A 132 -2.86 -8.75 25.54
CA PRO A 132 -3.55 -10.00 25.81
C PRO A 132 -4.85 -10.13 25.00
N GLY A 133 -5.09 -11.31 24.43
CA GLY A 133 -6.28 -11.60 23.64
C GLY A 133 -6.36 -10.87 22.29
N LEU A 134 -5.26 -10.32 21.76
CA LEU A 134 -5.30 -9.57 20.49
C LEU A 134 -5.86 -10.41 19.33
N LEU A 135 -5.54 -11.70 19.28
CA LEU A 135 -6.01 -12.61 18.23
C LEU A 135 -7.52 -12.88 18.29
N GLU A 136 -8.17 -12.56 19.41
CA GLU A 136 -9.63 -12.70 19.60
C GLU A 136 -10.40 -11.48 19.09
N ARG A 137 -9.68 -10.41 18.72
CA ARG A 137 -10.27 -9.18 18.17
C ARG A 137 -10.59 -9.31 16.69
N ASP A 138 -11.42 -8.41 16.17
CA ASP A 138 -11.67 -8.34 14.74
C ASP A 138 -10.47 -7.74 13.98
N LEU A 139 -9.55 -8.61 13.58
CA LEU A 139 -8.35 -8.23 12.83
C LEU A 139 -8.62 -7.79 11.38
N THR A 140 -9.88 -7.85 10.90
CA THR A 140 -10.28 -7.23 9.63
C THR A 140 -10.42 -5.72 9.76
N SER A 141 -10.60 -5.22 10.99
CA SER A 141 -10.70 -3.80 11.31
C SER A 141 -9.32 -3.11 11.40
N SER A 142 -9.30 -1.87 11.87
CA SER A 142 -8.05 -1.13 12.08
C SER A 142 -7.35 -1.63 13.35
N VAL A 143 -6.19 -2.27 13.19
CA VAL A 143 -5.32 -2.63 14.33
C VAL A 143 -4.99 -1.42 15.19
N TYR A 144 -4.82 -0.22 14.61
CA TYR A 144 -4.52 0.98 15.39
C TYR A 144 -5.70 1.40 16.27
N SER A 145 -6.92 1.21 15.78
CA SER A 145 -8.13 1.46 16.57
C SER A 145 -8.25 0.44 17.71
N ILE A 146 -7.96 -0.84 17.46
CA ILE A 146 -7.91 -1.87 18.51
C ILE A 146 -6.86 -1.49 19.58
N LEU A 147 -5.64 -1.15 19.18
CA LEU A 147 -4.57 -0.74 20.10
C LEU A 147 -4.99 0.45 20.98
N ALA A 148 -5.60 1.47 20.37
CA ALA A 148 -6.04 2.65 21.10
C ALA A 148 -7.23 2.39 22.03
N HIS A 149 -8.29 1.76 21.54
CA HIS A 149 -9.54 1.60 22.29
C HIS A 149 -9.50 0.46 23.31
N ASP A 150 -8.92 -0.69 22.94
CA ASP A 150 -8.98 -1.89 23.77
C ASP A 150 -7.78 -1.97 24.73
N TYR A 151 -6.65 -1.37 24.37
CA TYR A 151 -5.40 -1.46 25.14
C TYR A 151 -4.88 -0.10 25.64
N GLY A 152 -5.53 1.01 25.29
CA GLY A 152 -5.06 2.35 25.67
C GLY A 152 -3.70 2.72 25.06
N ARG A 153 -3.30 2.05 23.97
CA ARG A 153 -2.01 2.23 23.31
C ARG A 153 -2.16 3.08 22.06
N VAL A 154 -2.07 4.39 22.24
CA VAL A 154 -2.09 5.34 21.13
C VAL A 154 -0.68 5.44 20.54
N LEU A 155 -0.58 5.23 19.22
CA LEU A 155 0.68 5.42 18.51
C LEU A 155 0.98 6.92 18.39
N ASP A 156 2.18 7.34 18.76
CA ASP A 156 2.60 8.75 18.76
C ASP A 156 3.63 9.08 17.68
N SER A 157 4.38 8.09 17.23
CA SER A 157 5.47 8.26 16.28
C SER A 157 5.74 6.97 15.52
N ALA A 158 6.42 7.09 14.38
CA ALA A 158 6.89 5.94 13.62
C ALA A 158 8.15 6.26 12.83
N ALA A 159 9.01 5.27 12.67
CA ALA A 159 10.13 5.29 11.73
C ALA A 159 9.76 4.42 10.53
N GLN A 160 9.88 4.95 9.31
CA GLN A 160 9.51 4.25 8.09
C GLN A 160 10.61 4.35 7.03
N THR A 161 10.88 3.23 6.37
CA THR A 161 11.73 3.15 5.18
C THR A 161 10.89 2.67 4.00
N VAL A 162 11.12 3.27 2.83
CA VAL A 162 10.43 2.92 1.59
C VAL A 162 11.45 2.58 0.52
N TRP A 163 11.23 1.49 -0.22
CA TRP A 163 12.05 1.10 -1.37
C TRP A 163 11.20 0.33 -2.39
N ALA A 164 11.83 -0.12 -3.49
CA ALA A 164 11.16 -0.90 -4.52
C ALA A 164 11.71 -2.33 -4.58
N GLU A 165 10.82 -3.30 -4.81
CA GLU A 165 11.15 -4.71 -5.05
C GLU A 165 10.30 -5.26 -6.20
N GLY A 166 10.76 -6.34 -6.84
CA GLY A 166 9.94 -7.11 -7.77
C GLY A 166 9.03 -8.08 -7.02
N ALA A 167 7.79 -8.24 -7.46
CA ALA A 167 6.85 -9.19 -6.88
C ALA A 167 7.35 -10.64 -7.01
N ASP A 168 7.56 -11.30 -5.88
CA ASP A 168 7.81 -12.73 -5.82
C ASP A 168 6.54 -13.54 -6.18
N PRO A 169 6.62 -14.88 -6.36
CA PRO A 169 5.47 -15.68 -6.77
C PRO A 169 4.27 -15.59 -5.83
N LEU A 170 4.50 -15.46 -4.51
CA LEU A 170 3.43 -15.35 -3.52
C LEU A 170 2.70 -14.00 -3.67
N ARG A 171 3.46 -12.91 -3.70
CA ARG A 171 2.95 -11.53 -3.78
C ARG A 171 2.30 -11.27 -5.13
N ALA A 172 2.88 -11.76 -6.22
CA ALA A 172 2.30 -11.67 -7.55
C ALA A 172 0.89 -12.28 -7.58
N ARG A 173 0.73 -13.47 -6.97
CA ARG A 173 -0.57 -14.15 -6.86
C ARG A 173 -1.55 -13.39 -5.97
N LEU A 174 -1.15 -13.00 -4.77
CA LEU A 174 -2.01 -12.30 -3.80
C LEU A 174 -2.48 -10.94 -4.34
N LEU A 175 -1.58 -10.17 -4.93
CA LEU A 175 -1.84 -8.82 -5.43
C LEU A 175 -2.43 -8.81 -6.84
N ARG A 176 -2.54 -9.97 -7.50
CA ARG A 176 -3.04 -10.12 -8.88
C ARG A 176 -2.26 -9.26 -9.87
N VAL A 177 -0.93 -9.32 -9.77
CA VAL A 177 0.01 -8.62 -10.65
C VAL A 177 0.91 -9.63 -11.38
N PRO A 178 1.52 -9.26 -12.51
CA PRO A 178 2.53 -10.10 -13.17
C PRO A 178 3.69 -10.45 -12.24
N ALA A 179 4.36 -11.57 -12.51
CA ALA A 179 5.60 -11.92 -11.84
C ALA A 179 6.63 -10.79 -12.01
N ALA A 180 7.40 -10.52 -10.95
CA ALA A 180 8.38 -9.42 -10.89
C ALA A 180 7.80 -8.00 -11.12
N ALA A 181 6.47 -7.82 -11.08
CA ALA A 181 5.87 -6.49 -11.14
C ALA A 181 6.42 -5.60 -10.01
N PRO A 182 6.64 -4.30 -10.27
CA PRO A 182 7.21 -3.40 -9.27
C PRO A 182 6.25 -3.22 -8.09
N LEU A 183 6.78 -3.37 -6.88
CA LEU A 183 6.11 -3.13 -5.61
C LEU A 183 6.83 -2.01 -4.86
N LEU A 184 6.05 -1.13 -4.24
CA LEU A 184 6.56 -0.20 -3.24
C LEU A 184 6.50 -0.88 -1.87
N VAL A 185 7.64 -1.05 -1.24
CA VAL A 185 7.78 -1.74 0.04
C VAL A 185 7.96 -0.72 1.14
N PHE A 186 7.08 -0.77 2.13
CA PHE A 186 7.12 0.08 3.32
C PHE A 186 7.45 -0.80 4.51
N ARG A 187 8.55 -0.51 5.19
CA ARG A 187 8.85 -1.09 6.49
C ARG A 187 8.76 -0.01 7.54
N LYS A 188 7.86 -0.20 8.50
CA LYS A 188 7.54 0.78 9.52
C LYS A 188 7.61 0.16 10.89
N THR A 189 8.25 0.86 11.82
CA THR A 189 8.14 0.60 13.26
C THR A 189 7.36 1.74 13.88
N SER A 190 6.25 1.44 14.54
CA SER A 190 5.38 2.42 15.20
C SER A 190 5.55 2.33 16.72
N TYR A 191 5.48 3.46 17.40
CA TYR A 191 5.75 3.60 18.82
C TYR A 191 4.54 4.15 19.58
N ALA A 192 4.36 3.71 20.81
CA ALA A 192 3.41 4.26 21.77
C ALA A 192 4.13 4.59 23.08
N SER A 193 4.03 5.83 23.54
CA SER A 193 4.79 6.36 24.68
C SER A 193 6.30 6.11 24.55
N GLY A 194 6.84 6.30 23.35
CA GLY A 194 8.25 6.08 23.03
C GLY A 194 8.72 4.61 23.00
N ARG A 195 7.82 3.62 23.18
CA ARG A 195 8.15 2.19 23.09
C ARG A 195 7.64 1.59 21.78
N PRO A 196 8.42 0.74 21.09
CA PRO A 196 7.98 0.13 19.83
C PRO A 196 6.81 -0.84 20.11
N LEU A 197 5.76 -0.73 19.31
CA LEU A 197 4.51 -1.49 19.49
C LEU A 197 4.08 -2.25 18.23
N GLU A 198 4.54 -1.83 17.07
CA GLU A 198 4.29 -2.53 15.81
C GLU A 198 5.54 -2.46 14.93
N HIS A 199 5.91 -3.58 14.31
CA HIS A 199 6.83 -3.62 13.19
C HIS A 199 6.14 -4.29 12.00
N VAL A 200 5.90 -3.53 10.93
CA VAL A 200 5.14 -3.97 9.78
C VAL A 200 5.94 -3.81 8.50
N THR A 201 5.87 -4.82 7.63
CA THR A 201 6.28 -4.71 6.23
C THR A 201 5.07 -4.81 5.34
N SER A 202 4.92 -3.86 4.43
CA SER A 202 3.78 -3.74 3.52
C SER A 202 4.27 -3.65 2.09
N TRP A 203 3.81 -4.53 1.22
CA TRP A 203 4.11 -4.54 -0.21
C TRP A 203 2.92 -3.99 -0.98
N TYR A 204 3.03 -2.74 -1.42
CA TYR A 204 2.01 -2.06 -2.21
C TYR A 204 2.26 -2.22 -3.70
N ARG A 205 1.18 -2.32 -4.45
CA ARG A 205 1.17 -2.24 -5.90
C ARG A 205 1.62 -0.87 -6.41
N ALA A 206 2.78 -0.79 -7.08
CA ALA A 206 3.31 0.48 -7.60
C ALA A 206 2.50 1.05 -8.78
N ASP A 207 1.70 0.21 -9.45
CA ASP A 207 0.77 0.64 -10.50
C ASP A 207 -0.46 1.36 -9.93
N ARG A 208 -0.76 1.19 -8.64
CA ARG A 208 -1.95 1.74 -7.97
C ARG A 208 -1.68 2.58 -6.74
N TYR A 209 -0.44 2.62 -6.25
CA TYR A 209 -0.06 3.38 -5.06
C TYR A 209 1.12 4.28 -5.39
N GLN A 210 1.08 5.51 -4.88
CA GLN A 210 2.22 6.44 -4.98
C GLN A 210 2.45 7.14 -3.64
N VAL A 211 3.72 7.47 -3.37
CA VAL A 211 4.11 8.29 -2.22
C VAL A 211 4.17 9.74 -2.66
N HIS A 212 3.50 10.61 -1.92
CA HIS A 212 3.55 12.05 -2.09
C HIS A 212 4.17 12.67 -0.84
N MET A 213 5.16 13.55 -1.03
CA MET A 213 5.75 14.30 0.07
C MET A 213 5.98 15.74 -0.35
N THR A 214 5.60 16.66 0.51
CA THR A 214 5.96 18.07 0.38
C THR A 214 7.25 18.30 1.15
N LEU A 215 8.21 18.94 0.51
CA LEU A 215 9.49 19.30 1.11
C LEU A 215 9.51 20.81 1.30
N ASP A 216 9.46 21.25 2.55
CA ASP A 216 9.66 22.65 2.89
C ASP A 216 11.15 22.89 3.16
N SER A 217 11.67 24.03 2.73
CA SER A 217 13.05 24.41 3.02
C SER A 217 13.16 24.91 4.46
N THR A 218 13.62 24.06 5.38
CA THR A 218 14.27 24.57 6.59
C THR A 218 15.71 24.94 6.25
N LEU A 219 15.90 26.10 5.62
CA LEU A 219 17.16 26.84 5.72
C LEU A 219 17.22 27.42 7.15
N GLN A 220 17.84 26.70 8.08
CA GLN A 220 18.31 27.33 9.31
C GLN A 220 19.44 28.29 8.94
N GLY A 221 19.11 29.58 8.92
CA GLY A 221 20.07 30.65 8.77
C GLY A 221 21.13 30.58 9.87
N HIS A 222 22.37 30.26 9.49
CA HIS A 222 23.52 30.75 10.22
C HIS A 222 23.60 32.26 10.00
N ARG A 223 22.94 33.02 10.88
CA ARG A 223 23.34 34.42 11.10
C ARG A 223 24.64 34.38 11.88
N GLY A 224 25.67 34.93 11.25
CA GLY A 224 26.94 35.18 11.89
C GLY A 224 26.82 36.12 13.09
N GLY A 225 27.79 35.95 13.97
CA GLY A 225 28.15 36.80 15.10
C GLY A 225 29.54 36.36 15.53
#